data_AF-A0A7W0Z181-F1
#
_entry.id   AF-A0A7W0Z181-F1
#
_cell.length_a   1.000
_cell.length_b   1.000
_cell.length_c   1.000
_cell.angle_alpha   90.00
_cell.angle_beta   90.00
_cell.angle_gamma   90.00
#
_symmetry.space_group_name_H-M   'P 1'
#
loop_
_entity.id
_entity.type
_entity.pdbx_description
1 polymer ?
#
loop_
_entity_poly.entity_id
_entity_poly.type
_entity_poly.pdbx_seq_one_letter_code
_entity_poly.pdbx_strand_id
1 'polypeptide(L)'
;ASLAEAMAATWQAQLDLDGQDPATVAHRLRRSRERLTTAPLLVVPCLYLEELDVYPDPARQEAERTMAIQSLGAAVQNLLLNLYASGLDAGWMCAPLFCPEVVRRELGLAADLDPHALIAVGYAAKDPVRRTRLPLDRLIVGWE
;
A
#
# COMPACT_ATOMS: atom_id res chain seq x y z
N ALA A 1 0.16 18.35 9.17
CA ALA A 1 0.54 18.65 7.77
C ALA A 1 -0.34 17.80 6.85
N SER A 2 -0.26 17.86 5.52
CA SER A 2 -0.95 16.82 4.73
C SER A 2 -0.26 15.47 4.98
N LEU A 3 -0.99 14.36 4.98
CA LEU A 3 -0.44 13.00 5.14
C LEU A 3 0.76 12.76 4.20
N ALA A 4 0.68 13.26 2.96
CA ALA A 4 1.74 13.16 1.96
C ALA A 4 3.05 13.84 2.41
N GLU A 5 2.96 15.02 3.02
CA GLU A 5 4.14 15.74 3.53
C GLU A 5 4.76 15.05 4.73
N ALA A 6 3.92 14.55 5.63
CA ALA A 6 4.39 13.86 6.83
C ALA A 6 5.17 12.58 6.48
N MET A 7 4.71 11.82 5.48
CA MET A 7 5.39 10.61 5.02
C MET A 7 6.63 10.91 4.13
N ALA A 8 6.70 12.08 3.51
CA ALA A 8 7.77 12.42 2.55
C ALA A 8 9.17 12.40 3.18
N ALA A 9 9.30 12.84 4.44
CA ALA A 9 10.58 12.86 5.14
C ALA A 9 11.20 11.46 5.29
N THR A 10 10.39 10.46 5.64
CA THR A 10 10.86 9.07 5.74
C THR A 10 11.29 8.54 4.38
N TRP A 11 10.50 8.79 3.33
CA TRP A 11 10.83 8.30 2.01
C TRP A 11 12.08 8.97 1.43
N GLN A 12 12.28 10.26 1.69
CA GLN A 12 13.49 10.96 1.28
C GLN A 12 14.73 10.33 1.92
N ALA A 13 14.72 10.12 3.25
CA ALA A 13 15.84 9.50 3.96
C ALA A 13 16.16 8.09 3.41
N GLN A 14 15.14 7.31 3.02
CA GLN A 14 15.34 6.00 2.41
C GLN A 14 15.98 6.09 1.02
N LEU A 15 15.51 7.00 0.16
CA LEU A 15 16.09 7.17 -1.18
C LEU A 15 17.53 7.69 -1.13
N ASP A 16 17.85 8.52 -0.13
CA ASP A 16 19.20 9.01 0.10
C ASP A 16 20.13 7.85 0.55
N LEU A 17 19.65 6.94 1.40
CA LEU A 17 20.36 5.71 1.79
C LEU A 17 20.58 4.76 0.60
N ASP A 18 19.64 4.72 -0.35
CA ASP A 18 19.75 3.95 -1.58
C ASP A 18 20.75 4.57 -2.59
N GLY A 19 21.38 5.71 -2.26
CA GLY A 19 22.35 6.39 -3.10
C GLY A 19 21.77 6.98 -4.39
N GLN A 20 20.46 7.28 -4.40
CA GLN A 20 19.82 7.92 -5.55
C GLN A 20 20.30 9.36 -5.71
N ASP A 21 20.43 9.84 -6.95
CA ASP A 21 20.82 11.22 -7.19
C ASP A 21 19.70 12.21 -6.76
N PRO A 22 20.04 13.45 -6.35
CA PRO A 22 19.06 14.40 -5.83
C PRO A 22 17.91 14.74 -6.79
N ALA A 23 18.15 14.71 -8.11
CA ALA A 23 17.11 15.01 -9.09
C ALA A 23 16.09 13.88 -9.19
N THR A 24 16.54 12.62 -9.11
CA THR A 24 15.67 11.43 -9.03
C THR A 24 14.87 11.44 -7.73
N VAL A 25 15.49 11.74 -6.59
CA VAL A 25 14.79 11.85 -5.30
C VAL A 25 13.67 12.90 -5.38
N ALA A 26 14.00 14.12 -5.81
CA ALA A 26 13.02 15.20 -5.92
C ALA A 26 11.88 14.87 -6.90
N HIS A 27 12.19 14.20 -8.01
CA HIS A 27 11.18 13.74 -8.96
C HIS A 27 10.22 12.71 -8.34
N ARG A 28 10.76 11.69 -7.65
CA ARG A 28 9.97 10.64 -7.00
C ARG A 28 9.07 11.21 -5.91
N LEU A 29 9.63 12.04 -5.01
CA LEU A 29 8.88 12.73 -3.95
C LEU A 29 7.71 13.53 -4.53
N ARG A 30 7.97 14.37 -5.55
CA ARG A 30 6.92 15.15 -6.22
C ARG A 30 5.83 14.26 -6.81
N ARG A 31 6.19 13.19 -7.53
CA ARG A 31 5.23 12.27 -8.14
C ARG A 31 4.36 11.54 -7.12
N SER A 32 4.91 11.12 -5.98
CA SER A 32 4.11 10.50 -4.93
C SER A 32 3.16 11.51 -4.29
N ARG A 33 3.66 12.70 -3.95
CA ARG A 33 2.84 13.79 -3.41
C ARG A 33 1.68 14.12 -4.35
N GLU A 34 1.96 14.32 -5.64
CA GLU A 34 0.93 14.57 -6.66
C GLU A 34 -0.19 13.52 -6.62
N ARG A 35 0.14 12.22 -6.58
CA ARG A 35 -0.87 11.14 -6.51
C ARG A 35 -1.73 11.23 -5.26
N LEU A 36 -1.13 11.53 -4.12
CA LEU A 36 -1.85 11.61 -2.84
C LEU A 36 -2.74 12.86 -2.74
N THR A 37 -2.28 14.00 -3.26
CA THR A 37 -2.98 15.28 -3.10
C THR A 37 -4.03 15.53 -4.19
N THR A 38 -3.94 14.84 -5.33
CA THR A 38 -4.90 15.00 -6.44
C THR A 38 -6.00 13.95 -6.45
N ALA A 39 -5.83 12.84 -5.73
CA ALA A 39 -6.87 11.83 -5.60
C ALA A 39 -8.04 12.39 -4.78
N PRO A 40 -9.29 12.31 -5.28
CA PRO A 40 -10.47 12.77 -4.53
C PRO A 40 -10.77 11.91 -3.30
N LEU A 41 -10.29 10.67 -3.26
CA LEU A 41 -10.45 9.76 -2.13
C LEU A 41 -9.14 8.99 -1.90
N LEU A 42 -8.76 8.88 -0.62
CA LEU A 42 -7.70 7.99 -0.16
C LEU A 42 -8.33 6.96 0.79
N VAL A 43 -8.05 5.68 0.57
CA VAL A 43 -8.40 4.59 1.49
C VAL A 43 -7.12 4.04 2.09
N VAL A 44 -7.08 3.81 3.40
CA VAL A 44 -5.92 3.23 4.10
C VAL A 44 -6.32 1.88 4.68
N PRO A 45 -6.00 0.76 3.98
CA PRO A 45 -6.18 -0.57 4.53
C PRO A 45 -5.24 -0.79 5.73
N CYS A 46 -5.82 -1.15 6.86
CA CYS A 46 -5.09 -1.49 8.07
C CYS A 46 -5.23 -2.97 8.39
N LEU A 47 -4.13 -3.59 8.80
CA LEU A 47 -4.14 -4.88 9.46
C LEU A 47 -4.57 -4.68 10.91
N TYR A 48 -5.44 -5.55 11.39
CA TYR A 48 -5.94 -5.57 12.76
C TYR A 48 -5.75 -6.98 13.32
N LEU A 49 -5.00 -7.11 14.41
CA LEU A 49 -4.53 -8.41 14.92
C LEU A 49 -5.19 -8.81 16.25
N GLU A 50 -5.90 -7.90 16.93
CA GLU A 50 -6.39 -8.11 18.31
C GLU A 50 -7.46 -9.21 18.42
N GLU A 51 -8.19 -9.50 17.33
CA GLU A 51 -9.23 -10.54 17.30
C GLU A 51 -8.78 -11.86 16.67
N LEU A 52 -7.48 -12.03 16.40
CA LEU A 52 -6.94 -13.26 15.84
C LEU A 52 -6.76 -14.35 16.89
N ASP A 53 -6.60 -15.59 16.41
CA ASP A 53 -6.30 -16.71 17.29
C ASP A 53 -4.94 -16.50 17.99
N VAL A 54 -4.93 -16.74 19.30
CA VAL A 54 -3.73 -16.65 20.13
C VAL A 54 -3.13 -18.04 20.29
N TYR A 55 -1.90 -18.22 19.82
CA TYR A 55 -1.16 -19.47 19.91
C TYR A 55 -0.02 -19.41 20.94
N PRO A 56 0.24 -20.48 21.69
CA PRO A 56 1.32 -20.51 22.67
C PRO A 56 2.72 -20.59 22.04
N ASP A 57 2.83 -21.01 20.78
CA ASP A 57 4.09 -21.11 20.06
C ASP A 57 4.26 -20.00 19.01
N PRO A 58 5.48 -19.44 18.86
CA PRO A 58 5.74 -18.35 17.92
C PRO A 58 5.48 -18.72 16.45
N ALA A 59 5.64 -20.01 16.10
CA ALA A 59 5.50 -20.47 14.72
C ALA A 59 4.06 -20.33 14.22
N ARG A 60 3.07 -20.79 15.00
CA ARG A 60 1.66 -20.60 14.66
C ARG A 60 1.21 -19.16 14.79
N GLN A 61 1.76 -18.39 15.73
CA GLN A 61 1.42 -16.97 15.83
C GLN A 61 1.85 -16.17 14.59
N GLU A 62 3.03 -16.48 14.03
CA GLU A 62 3.47 -15.86 12.77
C GLU A 62 2.65 -16.36 11.56
N ALA A 63 2.22 -17.62 11.57
CA ALA A 63 1.31 -18.14 10.55
C ALA A 63 -0.04 -17.40 10.59
N GLU A 64 -0.59 -17.16 11.77
CA GLU A 64 -1.83 -16.40 11.99
C GLU A 64 -1.71 -14.97 11.45
N ARG A 65 -0.60 -14.28 11.79
CA ARG A 65 -0.29 -12.95 11.25
C ARG A 65 -0.19 -12.97 9.72
N THR A 66 0.44 -13.99 9.16
CA THR A 66 0.57 -14.16 7.70
C THR A 66 -0.79 -14.33 7.04
N MET A 67 -1.69 -15.14 7.62
CA MET A 67 -3.05 -15.30 7.11
C MET A 67 -3.82 -13.98 7.15
N ALA A 68 -3.69 -13.18 8.20
CA ALA A 68 -4.32 -11.87 8.29
C ALA A 68 -3.81 -10.92 7.18
N ILE A 69 -2.51 -10.93 6.87
CA ILE A 69 -1.93 -10.16 5.76
C ILE A 69 -2.49 -10.63 4.41
N GLN A 70 -2.58 -11.94 4.19
CA GLN A 70 -3.17 -12.50 2.96
C GLN A 70 -4.64 -12.09 2.81
N SER A 71 -5.40 -12.14 3.90
CA SER A 71 -6.80 -11.71 3.95
C SER A 71 -6.95 -10.23 3.60
N LEU A 72 -6.14 -9.36 4.20
CA LEU A 72 -6.11 -7.93 3.87
C LEU A 72 -5.79 -7.69 2.39
N GLY A 73 -4.77 -8.38 1.86
CA GLY A 73 -4.40 -8.28 0.45
C GLY A 73 -5.53 -8.70 -0.49
N ALA A 74 -6.23 -9.80 -0.18
CA ALA A 74 -7.39 -10.26 -0.95
C ALA A 74 -8.56 -9.27 -0.87
N ALA A 75 -8.84 -8.72 0.30
CA ALA A 75 -9.89 -7.70 0.49
C ALA A 75 -9.60 -6.44 -0.33
N VAL A 76 -8.34 -5.96 -0.32
CA VAL A 76 -7.93 -4.81 -1.14
C VAL A 76 -8.04 -5.13 -2.62
N GLN A 77 -7.64 -6.33 -3.07
CA GLN A 77 -7.79 -6.72 -4.46
C GLN A 77 -9.26 -6.73 -4.91
N ASN A 78 -10.17 -7.23 -4.07
CA ASN A 78 -11.61 -7.18 -4.34
C ASN A 78 -12.14 -5.74 -4.41
N LEU A 79 -11.68 -4.87 -3.51
CA LEU A 79 -11.99 -3.43 -3.56
C LEU A 79 -11.55 -2.82 -4.90
N LEU A 80 -10.32 -3.09 -5.35
CA LEU A 80 -9.80 -2.56 -6.62
C LEU A 80 -10.63 -3.03 -7.83
N LEU A 81 -11.03 -4.31 -7.85
CA LEU A 81 -11.89 -4.85 -8.92
C LEU A 81 -13.28 -4.21 -8.90
N ASN A 82 -13.87 -4.00 -7.73
CA ASN A 82 -15.18 -3.36 -7.59
C ASN A 82 -15.16 -1.87 -7.99
N LEU A 83 -14.10 -1.14 -7.62
CA LEU A 83 -13.89 0.24 -8.06
C LEU A 83 -13.83 0.30 -9.59
N TYR A 84 -13.03 -0.56 -10.20
CA TYR A 84 -12.92 -0.65 -11.66
C TYR A 84 -14.25 -0.98 -12.34
N ALA A 85 -14.98 -1.97 -11.83
CA ALA A 85 -16.30 -2.34 -12.34
C ALA A 85 -17.32 -1.18 -12.22
N SER A 86 -17.11 -0.26 -11.29
CA SER A 86 -17.94 0.93 -11.07
C SER A 86 -17.47 2.15 -11.89
N GLY A 87 -16.47 2.00 -12.75
CA GLY A 87 -15.92 3.10 -13.56
C GLY A 87 -14.93 4.01 -12.83
N LEU A 88 -14.39 3.56 -11.69
CA LEU A 88 -13.34 4.25 -10.94
C LEU A 88 -11.99 3.57 -11.15
N ASP A 89 -10.92 4.36 -11.11
CA ASP A 89 -9.55 3.88 -11.08
C ASP A 89 -8.96 3.99 -9.68
N ALA A 90 -7.99 3.12 -9.42
CA ALA A 90 -7.30 3.08 -8.14
C ALA A 90 -5.82 2.75 -8.29
N GLY A 91 -5.00 3.33 -7.41
CA GLY A 91 -3.56 3.08 -7.32
C GLY A 91 -3.16 2.57 -5.95
N TRP A 92 -2.60 1.37 -5.89
CA TRP A 92 -2.00 0.80 -4.68
C TRP A 92 -0.63 1.43 -4.41
N MET A 93 -0.44 1.99 -3.23
CA MET A 93 0.85 2.48 -2.73
C MET A 93 1.17 1.85 -1.36
N CYS A 94 2.42 1.41 -1.18
CA CYS A 94 2.87 0.75 0.06
C CYS A 94 3.59 1.69 1.04
N ALA A 95 3.56 3.00 0.82
CA ALA A 95 4.26 3.98 1.65
C ALA A 95 3.95 3.85 3.15
N PRO A 96 2.71 3.55 3.60
CA PRO A 96 2.41 3.38 5.02
C PRO A 96 3.24 2.32 5.76
N LEU A 97 3.63 1.22 5.09
CA LEU A 97 4.46 0.17 5.71
C LEU A 97 5.81 0.69 6.21
N PHE A 98 6.31 1.78 5.63
CA PHE A 98 7.62 2.34 5.94
C PHE A 98 7.57 3.43 7.01
N CYS A 99 6.38 3.93 7.34
CA CYS A 99 6.18 4.99 8.33
C CYS A 99 4.83 4.85 9.06
N PRO A 100 4.49 3.66 9.60
CA PRO A 100 3.15 3.39 10.10
C PRO A 100 2.74 4.32 11.26
N GLU A 101 3.69 4.69 12.13
CA GLU A 101 3.45 5.64 13.22
C GLU A 101 3.09 7.05 12.74
N VAL A 102 3.69 7.48 11.63
CA VAL A 102 3.37 8.77 11.02
C VAL A 102 1.95 8.73 10.50
N VAL A 103 1.56 7.66 9.80
CA VAL A 103 0.21 7.50 9.28
C VAL A 103 -0.82 7.45 10.41
N ARG A 104 -0.57 6.65 11.45
CA ARG A 104 -1.45 6.59 12.64
C ARG A 104 -1.64 7.96 13.26
N ARG A 105 -0.54 8.68 13.52
CA ARG A 105 -0.58 10.01 14.15
C ARG A 105 -1.34 11.02 13.30
N GLU A 106 -1.03 11.15 12.02
CA GLU A 106 -1.64 12.18 11.17
C GLU A 106 -3.12 11.92 10.89
N LEU A 107 -3.55 10.64 10.89
CA LEU A 107 -4.95 10.26 10.68
C LEU A 107 -5.73 10.01 11.98
N GLY A 108 -5.08 10.09 13.14
CA GLY A 108 -5.71 9.81 14.44
C GLY A 108 -6.20 8.36 14.56
N LEU A 109 -5.50 7.41 13.96
CA LEU A 109 -5.86 5.99 14.02
C LEU A 109 -5.57 5.41 15.41
N ALA A 110 -6.34 4.40 15.79
CA ALA A 110 -6.07 3.61 16.98
C ALA A 110 -4.73 2.84 16.84
N ALA A 111 -4.11 2.53 17.98
CA ALA A 111 -2.76 1.98 18.03
C ALA A 111 -2.68 0.52 17.51
N ASP A 112 -3.80 -0.19 17.59
CA ASP A 112 -4.01 -1.56 17.11
C ASP A 112 -4.22 -1.65 15.59
N LEU A 113 -4.39 -0.51 14.90
CA LEU A 113 -4.47 -0.44 13.45
C LEU A 113 -3.06 -0.27 12.84
N ASP A 114 -2.63 -1.29 12.11
CA ASP A 114 -1.36 -1.28 11.39
C ASP A 114 -1.58 -0.95 9.89
N PRO A 115 -1.28 0.28 9.43
CA PRO A 115 -1.58 0.69 8.07
C PRO A 115 -0.61 0.05 7.05
N HIS A 116 -1.14 -0.78 6.15
CA HIS A 116 -0.36 -1.58 5.20
C HIS A 116 -0.30 -1.00 3.80
N ALA A 117 -1.31 -0.23 3.42
CA ALA A 117 -1.39 0.33 2.10
C ALA A 117 -2.10 1.68 2.12
N LEU A 118 -2.00 2.38 1.01
CA LEU A 118 -2.79 3.54 0.70
C LEU A 118 -3.27 3.41 -0.74
N ILE A 119 -4.59 3.45 -0.90
CA ILE A 119 -5.27 3.31 -2.18
C ILE A 119 -5.80 4.69 -2.57
N ALA A 120 -5.16 5.30 -3.57
CA ALA A 120 -5.65 6.52 -4.19
C ALA A 120 -6.76 6.17 -5.17
N VAL A 121 -7.96 6.73 -5.02
CA VAL A 121 -9.16 6.41 -5.81
C VAL A 121 -9.65 7.66 -6.52
N GLY A 122 -10.06 7.52 -7.79
CA GLY A 122 -10.65 8.60 -8.58
C GLY A 122 -10.96 8.18 -10.00
N TYR A 123 -11.22 9.14 -10.89
CA TYR A 123 -11.32 8.88 -12.32
C TYR A 123 -9.95 9.07 -12.98
N ALA A 124 -9.51 8.15 -13.83
CA ALA A 124 -8.27 8.34 -14.55
C ALA A 124 -8.36 9.55 -15.50
N ALA A 125 -7.37 10.46 -15.39
CA ALA A 125 -7.23 11.57 -16.32
C ALA A 125 -6.79 11.10 -17.73
N LYS A 126 -6.29 9.88 -17.86
CA LYS A 126 -5.89 9.22 -19.11
C LYS A 126 -5.84 7.71 -18.92
N ASP A 127 -6.05 6.97 -20.01
CA ASP A 127 -5.90 5.53 -19.99
C ASP A 127 -4.48 5.11 -19.55
N PRO A 128 -4.34 4.15 -18.62
CA PRO A 128 -3.05 3.70 -18.16
C PRO A 128 -2.36 2.83 -19.22
N VAL A 129 -1.04 2.99 -19.34
CA VAL A 129 -0.22 2.09 -20.16
C VAL A 129 -0.10 0.75 -19.42
N ARG A 130 -0.79 -0.28 -19.91
CA ARG A 130 -0.78 -1.61 -19.31
C ARG A 130 0.54 -2.32 -19.64
N ARG A 131 1.27 -2.72 -18.60
CA ARG A 131 2.46 -3.57 -18.76
C ARG A 131 2.04 -4.99 -19.10
N THR A 132 2.70 -5.60 -20.09
CA THR A 132 2.58 -7.03 -20.39
C THR A 132 2.92 -7.85 -19.16
N ARG A 133 2.14 -8.91 -18.89
CA ARG A 133 2.44 -9.87 -17.83
C ARG A 133 3.46 -10.90 -18.31
N LEU A 134 4.15 -11.53 -17.36
CA LEU A 134 4.99 -12.68 -17.68
C LEU A 134 4.14 -13.81 -18.27
N PRO A 135 4.68 -14.61 -19.21
CA PRO A 135 3.98 -15.78 -19.72
C PRO A 135 3.76 -16.83 -18.62
N LEU A 136 2.71 -17.65 -18.77
CA LEU A 136 2.28 -18.59 -17.73
C LEU A 136 3.34 -19.64 -17.38
N ASP A 137 4.16 -20.06 -18.35
CA ASP A 137 5.27 -21.01 -18.18
C ASP A 137 6.39 -20.49 -17.27
N ARG A 138 6.42 -19.17 -16.99
CA ARG A 138 7.33 -18.56 -16.02
C ARG A 138 6.71 -18.39 -14.64
N LEU A 139 5.40 -18.57 -14.51
CA LEU A 139 4.64 -18.31 -13.29
C LEU A 139 4.10 -19.61 -12.65
N ILE A 140 3.79 -20.62 -13.45
CA ILE A 140 3.21 -21.89 -13.01
C ILE A 140 4.29 -22.98 -13.06
N VAL A 141 4.61 -23.56 -11.91
CA VAL A 141 5.65 -24.61 -11.79
C VAL A 141 5.11 -26.03 -12.04
N GLY A 142 3.79 -26.22 -12.00
CA GLY A 142 3.12 -27.49 -12.29
C GLY A 142 1.60 -27.34 -12.29
N TRP A 143 0.91 -28.17 -13.07
CA TRP A 143 -0.53 -28.36 -13.08
C TRP A 143 -0.83 -29.80 -13.54
N GLU A 144 -1.94 -30.38 -13.08
CA GLU A 144 -2.45 -31.68 -13.54
C GLU A 144 -3.73 -31.47 -14.35
#